data_AF-A0A366WLL8-F1
#
_entry.id   AF-A0A366WLL8-F1
#
_cell.length_a   1.000
_cell.length_b   1.000
_cell.length_c   1.000
_cell.angle_alpha   90.00
_cell.angle_beta   90.00
_cell.angle_gamma   90.00
#
_symmetry.space_group_name_H-M   'P 1'
#
loop_
_entity.id
_entity.type
_entity.pdbx_description
1 polymer ?
#
loop_
_entity_poly.entity_id
_entity_poly.type
_entity_poly.pdbx_seq_one_letter_code
_entity_poly.pdbx_strand_id
1 'polypeptide(L)' 'MDRLAGGGSDDFLDGGAGWDYAIFQGNRDDYKVSTQGDQTKVERVTSGNEGTDTLINIEVIQFADDFLFL' A
#
# COMPACT_ATOMS: atom_id res chain seq x y z
N MET A 1 4.17 5.65 14.68
CA MET A 1 2.98 5.00 14.10
C MET A 1 2.58 5.91 12.99
N ASP A 2 3.03 5.55 11.80
CA ASP A 2 3.11 6.48 10.71
C ASP A 2 2.07 6.09 9.66
N ARG A 3 1.61 7.09 8.92
CA ARG A 3 0.57 6.94 7.91
C ARG A 3 1.11 7.52 6.62
N LEU A 4 1.38 6.64 5.66
CA LEU A 4 2.02 6.97 4.40
C LEU A 4 1.01 6.83 3.27
N ALA A 5 1.03 7.77 2.33
CA ALA A 5 0.26 7.71 1.10
C ALA A 5 1.19 8.14 -0.04
N GLY A 6 1.36 7.28 -1.04
CA GLY A 6 2.16 7.58 -2.24
C GLY A 6 1.47 8.60 -3.13
N GLY A 7 0.17 8.38 -3.35
CA GLY A 7 -0.64 9.24 -4.20
C GLY A 7 -0.85 8.59 -5.56
N GLY A 8 -0.38 9.25 -6.62
CA GLY A 8 -0.52 8.74 -7.99
C GLY A 8 0.83 8.49 -8.63
N SER A 9 0.86 7.64 -9.67
CA SER A 9 2.09 7.03 -10.23
C SER A 9 2.69 5.98 -9.29
N ASP A 10 3.87 5.43 -9.64
CA ASP A 10 4.52 4.39 -8.84
C ASP A 10 5.34 5.01 -7.69
N ASP A 11 5.01 4.66 -6.45
CA ASP A 11 5.70 5.17 -5.26
C ASP A 11 6.50 4.10 -4.50
N PHE A 12 7.50 4.56 -3.74
CA PHE A 12 8.22 3.74 -2.76
C PHE A 12 7.93 4.26 -1.36
N LEU A 13 7.25 3.45 -0.55
CA LEU A 13 6.89 3.80 0.83
C LEU A 13 7.71 2.95 1.81
N ASP A 14 8.43 3.64 2.69
CA ASP A 14 9.19 3.03 3.79
C ASP A 14 8.61 3.53 5.12
N GLY A 15 7.99 2.64 5.89
CA GLY A 15 7.44 2.98 7.21
C GLY A 15 8.51 3.13 8.30
N GLY A 16 9.72 2.62 8.07
CA GLY A 16 10.82 2.70 9.03
C GLY A 16 10.60 1.82 10.26
N ALA A 17 10.75 2.38 11.45
CA ALA A 17 10.62 1.63 12.69
C ALA A 17 9.30 1.98 13.38
N GLY A 18 8.51 0.97 13.71
CA GLY A 18 7.28 1.20 14.46
C GLY A 18 6.16 0.31 13.98
N TRP A 19 4.97 0.91 13.90
CA TRP A 19 3.77 0.26 13.40
C TRP A 19 3.13 1.22 12.42
N ASP A 20 3.20 0.88 11.14
CA ASP A 20 3.05 1.84 10.06
C ASP A 20 1.98 1.38 9.07
N TYR A 21 1.26 2.37 8.54
CA TYR A 21 0.12 2.18 7.65
C TYR A 21 0.42 2.77 6.28
N ALA A 22 0.23 1.98 5.21
CA ALA A 22 0.12 2.50 3.86
C ALA A 22 -1.36 2.73 3.52
N ILE A 23 -1.72 3.92 3.06
CA ILE A 23 -3.11 4.34 2.82
C ILE A 23 -3.37 4.42 1.31
N PHE A 24 -4.39 3.68 0.88
CA PHE A 24 -4.90 3.65 -0.48
C PHE A 24 -6.37 4.12 -0.50
N GLN A 25 -6.74 4.88 -1.53
CA GLN A 25 -8.05 5.55 -1.58
C GLN A 25 -9.20 4.68 -2.12
N GLY A 26 -8.90 3.59 -2.82
CA GLY A 26 -9.88 2.64 -3.33
C GLY A 26 -10.24 1.54 -2.33
N ASN A 27 -11.23 0.73 -2.71
CA ASN A 27 -11.62 -0.46 -1.94
C ASN A 27 -10.57 -1.57 -2.10
N ARG A 28 -10.53 -2.54 -1.19
CA ARG A 28 -9.56 -3.65 -1.23
C ARG A 28 -9.53 -4.38 -2.57
N ASP A 29 -10.71 -4.58 -3.18
CA ASP A 29 -10.88 -5.26 -4.47
C ASP A 29 -10.40 -4.43 -5.67
N ASP A 30 -10.12 -3.13 -5.49
CA ASP A 30 -9.52 -2.28 -6.52
C ASP A 30 -8.01 -2.54 -6.70
N TYR A 31 -7.39 -3.29 -5.78
CA TYR A 31 -5.94 -3.49 -5.73
C TYR A 31 -5.53 -4.96 -5.73
N LYS A 32 -4.44 -5.23 -6.44
CA LYS A 32 -3.68 -6.46 -6.33
C LYS A 32 -2.51 -6.25 -5.39
N VAL A 33 -2.43 -7.08 -4.35
CA VAL A 33 -1.34 -7.03 -3.36
C VAL A 33 -0.50 -8.29 -3.50
N SER A 34 0.82 -8.14 -3.57
CA SER A 34 1.76 -9.27 -3.60
C SER A 34 3.00 -8.98 -2.79
N THR A 35 3.38 -9.91 -1.92
CA THR A 35 4.56 -9.79 -1.05
C THR A 35 5.66 -10.74 -1.50
N GLN A 36 6.88 -10.23 -1.64
CA GLN A 36 8.08 -11.00 -1.95
C GLN A 36 9.24 -10.53 -1.06
N GLY A 37 9.62 -11.37 -0.10
CA GLY A 37 10.63 -10.99 0.89
C GLY A 37 10.10 -9.91 1.83
N ASP A 38 10.86 -8.84 1.97
CA ASP A 38 10.54 -7.65 2.78
C ASP A 38 9.73 -6.59 2.00
N GLN A 39 9.49 -6.82 0.70
CA GLN A 39 8.76 -5.89 -0.15
C GLN A 39 7.33 -6.37 -0.42
N THR A 40 6.37 -5.46 -0.25
CA THR A 40 4.99 -5.64 -0.69
C THR A 40 4.69 -4.69 -1.85
N LYS A 41 4.20 -5.23 -2.97
CA LYS A 41 3.70 -4.44 -4.09
C LYS A 41 2.19 -4.28 -4.03
N VAL A 42 1.71 -3.08 -4.28
CA VAL A 42 0.28 -2.75 -4.37
C VAL A 42 0.01 -2.11 -5.72
N GLU A 43 -0.70 -2.82 -6.58
CA GLU A 43 -1.03 -2.40 -7.94
C GLU A 43 -2.53 -2.11 -8.02
N ARG A 44 -2.93 -0.90 -8.42
CA ARG A 44 -4.34 -0.64 -8.70
C ARG A 44 -4.74 -1.29 -10.03
N VAL A 45 -5.74 -2.17 -9.99
CA VAL A 45 -6.21 -2.92 -11.17
C VAL A 45 -7.43 -2.30 -11.83
N THR A 46 -8.09 -1.33 -11.19
CA THR A 46 -9.17 -0.53 -11.78
C THR A 46 -8.60 0.68 -12.53
N SER A 47 -9.35 1.19 -13.52
CA SER A 47 -8.93 2.32 -14.34
C SER A 47 -8.66 3.57 -13.47
N GLY A 48 -7.39 3.85 -13.22
CA GLY A 48 -6.90 4.98 -12.40
C GLY A 48 -5.37 5.01 -12.40
N ASN A 49 -4.77 6.21 -12.40
CA ASN A 49 -3.31 6.41 -12.47
C ASN A 49 -2.62 6.33 -11.10
N GLU A 50 -3.02 5.40 -10.22
CA GLU A 50 -2.33 5.20 -8.93
C GLU A 50 -1.09 4.31 -9.04
N GLY A 51 -0.80 3.76 -10.23
CA GLY A 51 0.44 3.03 -10.47
C GLY A 51 0.58 1.75 -9.65
N THR A 52 1.83 1.33 -9.48
CA THR A 52 2.27 0.19 -8.66
C THR A 52 3.22 0.68 -7.59
N ASP A 53 2.75 0.64 -6.34
CA ASP A 53 3.53 1.05 -5.18
C ASP A 53 4.36 -0.11 -4.63
N THR A 54 5.54 0.20 -4.10
CA THR A 54 6.42 -0.72 -3.38
C THR A 54 6.55 -0.29 -1.93
N LEU A 55 6.18 -1.17 -1.01
CA LEU A 55 6.14 -0.94 0.42
C LEU A 55 7.23 -1.76 1.12
N ILE A 56 7.95 -1.14 2.04
CA ILE A 56 8.83 -1.81 3.01
C ILE A 56 8.55 -1.28 4.41
N ASN A 57 8.80 -2.13 5.42
CA ASN A 57 8.58 -1.78 6.83
C ASN A 57 7.16 -1.20 7.07
N ILE A 58 6.14 -1.84 6.48
CA ILE A 58 4.73 -1.50 6.66
C ILE A 58 4.02 -2.72 7.23
N GLU A 59 3.28 -2.54 8.31
CA GLU A 59 2.52 -3.62 8.96
C GLU A 59 1.07 -3.69 8.48
N VAL A 60 0.51 -2.58 8.01
CA VAL A 60 -0.90 -2.53 7.61
C VAL A 60 -1.10 -1.74 6.33
N ILE A 61 -1.85 -2.32 5.39
CA ILE A 61 -2.42 -1.57 4.27
C ILE A 61 -3.86 -1.22 4.62
N GLN A 62 -4.16 0.07 4.62
CA GLN A 62 -5.50 0.59 4.78
C GLN A 62 -6.10 0.91 3.40
N PHE A 63 -7.22 0.27 3.10
CA PHE A 63 -8.10 0.58 1.98
C PHE A 63 -9.29 1.42 2.44
N ALA A 64 -10.15 1.83 1.52
CA ALA A 64 -11.36 2.58 1.84
C ALA A 64 -12.37 1.76 2.68
N ASP A 65 -12.39 0.45 2.52
CA ASP A 65 -13.37 -0.46 3.11
C ASP A 65 -12.76 -1.60 3.96
N ASP A 66 -11.43 -1.73 3.99
CA ASP A 66 -10.77 -2.86 4.64
C ASP A 66 -9.36 -2.51 5.16
N PHE A 67 -8.85 -3.37 6.05
CA PHE A 67 -7.46 -3.36 6.50
C PHE A 67 -6.82 -4.73 6.20
N LEU A 68 -5.69 -4.71 5.51
CA LEU A 68 -4.86 -5.89 5.31
C LEU A 68 -3.61 -5.79 6.19
N PHE A 69 -3.46 -6.73 7.11
CA PHE A 69 -2.24 -6.87 7.92
C PHE A 69 -1.20 -7.69 7.16
N LEU A 70 0.03 -7.18 7.05
CA LEU A 70 1.16 -7.77 6.33
C LEU A 70 2.03 -8.68 7.20
#